data_AF-A0A7V5LZ27-F1
#
_entry.id   AF-A0A7V5LZ27-F1
#
_cell.length_a   1.000
_cell.length_b   1.000
_cell.length_c   1.000
_cell.angle_alpha   90.00
_cell.angle_beta   90.00
_cell.angle_gamma   90.00
#
_symmetry.space_group_name_H-M   'P 1'
#
loop_
_entity.id
_entity.type
_entity.pdbx_description
1 polymer ?
#
loop_
_entity_poly.entity_id
_entity_poly.type
_entity_poly.pdbx_seq_one_letter_code
_entity_poly.pdbx_strand_id
1 'polypeptide(L)'
;MSNVLSYSGKLKKITSSFELFARNRYLSLIFPSLLMGLLPVPAGAMLSAPLVQEAGNKMNLSAETKTFLNYWFRHIFEFIWPIYPGIILAAAILGISVYKFIAAQLPLFLASVVAGVLFGLRKLSLEKYTSCAQEDNPRSIRRFFALLMNIWPVLGIVFLVLIFKLDIVLSLFLIVIFAIFTNKKMTKKLPPILKRSFEWRIIFLIFSVLIFKKMLEMSGILPFIPGIFKWLRIPEIFTLFFIPFLIGTISGLSMATVGIAFPVLLPLIGENSPNLTYAMLAFAGGVSGYLLSPFHLCLVVSTAYFKASFRKVWEMVILPVLFVDSVAFIVFYLSQFKW
;
A
#
# COMPACT_ATOMS: atom_id res chain seq x y z
N MET A 1 -15.42 4.46 -3.47
CA MET A 1 -15.26 3.06 -3.97
C MET A 1 -15.47 2.00 -2.88
N SER A 2 -14.79 2.07 -1.73
CA SER A 2 -14.99 1.11 -0.60
C SER A 2 -16.46 0.93 -0.20
N ASN A 3 -17.20 2.05 -0.05
CA ASN A 3 -18.63 2.00 0.27
C ASN A 3 -19.49 1.39 -0.85
N VAL A 4 -19.13 1.57 -2.12
CA VAL A 4 -19.82 0.92 -3.25
C VAL A 4 -19.69 -0.61 -3.14
N LEU A 5 -18.51 -1.11 -2.78
CA LEU A 5 -18.27 -2.55 -2.54
C LEU A 5 -18.99 -3.06 -1.28
N SER A 6 -19.09 -2.23 -0.24
CA SER A 6 -19.82 -2.56 1.00
C SER A 6 -21.33 -2.65 0.75
N TYR A 7 -21.94 -1.62 0.19
CA TYR A 7 -23.38 -1.54 -0.06
C TYR A 7 -23.87 -2.55 -1.11
N SER A 8 -23.01 -2.95 -2.05
CA SER A 8 -23.34 -3.99 -3.03
C SER A 8 -23.25 -5.42 -2.44
N GLY A 9 -22.87 -5.57 -1.17
CA GLY A 9 -22.67 -6.87 -0.52
C GLY A 9 -21.46 -7.63 -1.08
N LYS A 10 -20.64 -6.99 -1.93
CA LYS A 10 -19.48 -7.60 -2.58
C LYS A 10 -18.35 -7.85 -1.60
N LEU A 11 -18.14 -7.00 -0.59
CA LEU A 11 -17.16 -7.26 0.47
C LEU A 11 -17.42 -8.58 1.21
N LYS A 12 -18.68 -8.86 1.58
CA LYS A 12 -19.06 -10.11 2.25
C LYS A 12 -18.88 -11.34 1.34
N LYS A 13 -19.16 -11.18 0.04
CA LYS A 13 -18.95 -12.23 -0.97
C LYS A 13 -17.47 -12.48 -1.26
N ILE A 14 -16.64 -11.44 -1.19
CA ILE A 14 -15.19 -11.54 -1.27
C ILE A 14 -14.68 -12.37 -0.09
N THR A 15 -15.13 -12.05 1.14
CA THR A 15 -14.74 -12.78 2.35
C THR A 15 -15.19 -14.24 2.34
N SER A 16 -16.38 -14.56 1.80
CA SER A 16 -16.88 -15.93 1.72
C SER A 16 -16.31 -16.75 0.55
N SER A 17 -15.62 -16.10 -0.40
CA SER A 17 -15.02 -16.78 -1.55
C SER A 17 -13.54 -17.11 -1.33
N PHE A 18 -13.01 -16.91 -0.11
CA PHE A 18 -11.61 -17.20 0.20
C PHE A 18 -11.34 -18.67 0.53
N GLU A 19 -12.36 -19.45 0.90
CA GLU A 19 -12.28 -20.91 1.11
C GLU A 19 -11.80 -21.69 -0.15
N LEU A 20 -11.59 -20.99 -1.26
CA LEU A 20 -11.40 -21.54 -2.60
C LEU A 20 -9.98 -21.63 -3.10
N PHE A 21 -9.05 -20.90 -2.49
CA PHE A 21 -7.64 -20.90 -2.89
C PHE A 21 -6.82 -21.97 -2.15
N ALA A 22 -7.50 -22.94 -1.55
CA ALA A 22 -6.92 -24.07 -0.83
C ALA A 22 -6.02 -25.00 -1.67
N ARG A 23 -5.89 -24.77 -2.99
CA ARG A 23 -5.13 -25.66 -3.89
C ARG A 23 -3.62 -25.49 -3.77
N ASN A 24 -3.13 -24.28 -3.45
CA ASN A 24 -1.71 -24.02 -3.22
C ASN A 24 -1.51 -23.40 -1.83
N ARG A 25 -0.75 -24.11 -0.99
CA ARG A 25 -0.45 -23.75 0.41
C ARG A 25 0.08 -22.32 0.58
N TYR A 26 0.82 -21.81 -0.40
CA TYR A 26 1.36 -20.46 -0.33
C TYR A 26 0.32 -19.40 -0.68
N LEU A 27 -0.52 -19.68 -1.69
CA LEU A 27 -1.57 -18.77 -2.13
C LEU A 27 -2.69 -18.66 -1.09
N SER A 28 -3.07 -19.75 -0.43
CA SER A 28 -4.08 -19.72 0.63
C SER A 28 -3.67 -18.82 1.82
N LEU A 29 -2.37 -18.72 2.11
CA LEU A 29 -1.83 -17.88 3.18
C LEU A 29 -1.80 -16.39 2.83
N ILE A 30 -1.38 -16.04 1.61
CA ILE A 30 -1.10 -14.64 1.26
C ILE A 30 -2.23 -13.94 0.52
N PHE A 31 -3.06 -14.69 -0.21
CA PHE A 31 -4.09 -14.11 -1.07
C PHE A 31 -5.15 -13.29 -0.30
N PRO A 32 -5.62 -13.71 0.90
CA PRO A 32 -6.51 -12.88 1.70
C PRO A 32 -5.92 -11.50 2.00
N SER A 33 -4.65 -11.47 2.39
CA SER A 33 -3.94 -10.24 2.76
C SER A 33 -3.65 -9.37 1.55
N LEU A 34 -3.22 -9.96 0.42
CA LEU A 34 -3.06 -9.27 -0.87
C LEU A 34 -4.35 -8.57 -1.29
N LEU A 35 -5.48 -9.28 -1.18
CA LEU A 35 -6.75 -8.74 -1.61
C LEU A 35 -7.24 -7.61 -0.70
N MET A 36 -7.08 -7.77 0.62
CA MET A 36 -7.37 -6.69 1.57
C MET A 36 -6.40 -5.51 1.39
N GLY A 37 -5.19 -5.76 0.89
CA GLY A 37 -4.22 -4.75 0.47
C GLY A 37 -4.63 -3.95 -0.76
N LEU A 38 -5.66 -4.35 -1.52
CA LEU A 38 -6.19 -3.52 -2.61
C LEU A 38 -7.13 -2.41 -2.12
N LEU A 39 -7.49 -2.42 -0.83
CA LEU A 39 -8.45 -1.51 -0.25
C LEU A 39 -7.75 -0.66 0.83
N PRO A 40 -7.67 0.68 0.65
CA PRO A 40 -7.13 1.57 1.66
C PRO A 40 -8.15 1.72 2.80
N VAL A 41 -8.18 0.74 3.71
CA VAL A 41 -9.04 0.75 4.90
C VAL A 41 -8.19 0.67 6.16
N PRO A 42 -8.38 1.58 7.14
CA PRO A 42 -7.73 1.44 8.44
C PRO A 42 -8.02 0.06 9.05
N ALA A 43 -7.03 -0.57 9.68
CA ALA A 43 -7.15 -1.88 10.32
C ALA A 43 -7.68 -3.04 9.45
N GLY A 44 -7.67 -2.95 8.12
CA GLY A 44 -8.10 -4.03 7.21
C GLY A 44 -7.39 -5.39 7.37
N ALA A 45 -6.31 -5.45 8.13
CA ALA A 45 -5.59 -6.68 8.46
C ALA A 45 -6.48 -7.60 9.30
N MET A 46 -7.40 -7.03 10.11
CA MET A 46 -8.41 -7.79 10.85
C MET A 46 -9.40 -8.53 9.93
N LEU A 47 -9.62 -8.03 8.70
CA LEU A 47 -10.53 -8.67 7.75
C LEU A 47 -9.92 -9.90 7.07
N SER A 48 -8.59 -9.93 6.96
CA SER A 48 -7.84 -11.06 6.39
C SER A 48 -7.35 -12.03 7.47
N ALA A 49 -7.18 -11.57 8.70
CA ALA A 49 -6.57 -12.35 9.78
C ALA A 49 -7.25 -13.71 10.06
N PRO A 50 -8.60 -13.84 10.11
CA PRO A 50 -9.24 -15.15 10.33
C PRO A 50 -8.91 -16.19 9.26
N LEU A 51 -8.79 -15.73 8.00
CA LEU A 51 -8.53 -16.60 6.85
C LEU A 51 -7.07 -17.06 6.84
N VAL A 52 -6.15 -16.13 7.13
CA VAL A 52 -4.74 -16.45 7.32
C VAL A 52 -4.56 -17.36 8.53
N GLN A 53 -5.35 -17.19 9.59
CA GLN A 53 -5.33 -18.08 10.75
C GLN A 53 -5.74 -19.49 10.39
N GLU A 54 -6.86 -19.66 9.69
CA GLU A 54 -7.34 -20.98 9.27
C GLU A 54 -6.32 -21.69 8.36
N ALA A 55 -5.81 -21.00 7.34
CA ALA A 55 -4.79 -21.53 6.45
C ALA A 55 -3.46 -21.85 7.18
N GLY A 56 -3.03 -20.96 8.07
CA GLY A 56 -1.80 -21.12 8.85
C GLY A 56 -1.90 -22.22 9.90
N ASN A 57 -3.08 -22.46 10.49
CA ASN A 57 -3.31 -23.56 11.42
C ASN A 57 -3.17 -24.92 10.72
N LYS A 58 -3.71 -25.06 9.50
CA LYS A 58 -3.54 -26.29 8.68
C LYS A 58 -2.08 -26.61 8.35
N MET A 59 -1.20 -25.62 8.48
CA MET A 59 0.24 -25.73 8.24
C MET A 59 1.07 -25.68 9.53
N ASN A 60 0.44 -25.70 10.70
CA ASN A 60 1.08 -25.59 12.01
C ASN A 60 2.02 -24.37 12.16
N LEU A 61 1.71 -23.26 11.49
CA LEU A 61 2.55 -22.06 11.55
C LEU A 61 2.47 -21.40 12.93
N SER A 62 3.57 -20.76 13.33
CA SER A 62 3.59 -19.89 14.51
C SER A 62 2.68 -18.67 14.35
N ALA A 63 2.27 -18.09 15.47
CA ALA A 63 1.51 -16.86 15.50
C ALA A 63 2.26 -15.73 14.78
N GLU A 64 3.56 -15.61 15.04
CA GLU A 64 4.46 -14.62 14.44
C GLU A 64 4.49 -14.71 12.92
N THR A 65 4.58 -15.93 12.36
CA THR A 65 4.60 -16.13 10.92
C THR A 65 3.27 -15.74 10.28
N LYS A 66 2.13 -16.09 10.89
CA LYS A 66 0.81 -15.68 10.40
C LYS A 66 0.66 -14.16 10.45
N THR A 67 1.09 -13.52 11.53
CA THR A 67 1.09 -12.06 11.66
C THR A 67 1.96 -11.43 10.57
N PHE A 68 3.18 -11.90 10.37
CA PHE A 68 4.10 -11.40 9.36
C PHE A 68 3.50 -11.50 7.96
N LEU A 69 3.01 -12.68 7.56
CA LEU A 69 2.42 -12.89 6.24
C LEU A 69 1.19 -12.00 6.03
N ASN A 70 0.34 -11.90 7.06
CA ASN A 70 -0.85 -11.06 6.98
C ASN A 70 -0.51 -9.57 6.85
N TYR A 71 0.53 -9.14 7.58
CA TYR A 71 0.98 -7.77 7.59
C TYR A 71 1.70 -7.40 6.29
N TRP A 72 2.74 -8.14 5.90
CA TRP A 72 3.59 -7.81 4.76
C TRP A 72 2.83 -7.78 3.44
N PHE A 73 2.14 -8.88 3.10
CA PHE A 73 1.43 -9.01 1.82
C PHE A 73 0.23 -8.06 1.68
N ARG A 74 -0.22 -7.45 2.78
CA ARG A 74 -1.22 -6.40 2.73
C ARG A 74 -0.67 -5.06 2.25
N HIS A 75 0.60 -4.75 2.54
CA HIS A 75 1.17 -3.43 2.28
C HIS A 75 1.95 -3.34 0.96
N ILE A 76 2.24 -4.47 0.29
CA ILE A 76 3.01 -4.43 -0.96
C ILE A 76 2.38 -3.53 -2.04
N PHE A 77 1.06 -3.37 -2.06
CA PHE A 77 0.39 -2.55 -3.06
C PHE A 77 0.47 -1.04 -2.77
N GLU A 78 0.94 -0.63 -1.60
CA GLU A 78 1.09 0.79 -1.22
C GLU A 78 2.02 1.56 -2.15
N PHE A 79 2.96 0.87 -2.81
CA PHE A 79 3.88 1.46 -3.77
C PHE A 79 3.22 1.84 -5.10
N ILE A 80 2.19 1.11 -5.54
CA ILE A 80 1.72 1.20 -6.93
C ILE A 80 0.21 1.37 -7.09
N TRP A 81 -0.56 1.25 -6.01
CA TRP A 81 -2.02 1.26 -6.14
C TRP A 81 -2.53 2.70 -6.30
N PRO A 82 -3.17 3.06 -7.43
CA PRO A 82 -3.48 4.46 -7.76
C PRO A 82 -4.48 5.09 -6.80
N ILE A 83 -5.33 4.28 -6.16
CA ILE A 83 -6.33 4.79 -5.20
C ILE A 83 -5.76 4.97 -3.79
N TYR A 84 -4.47 4.67 -3.56
CA TYR A 84 -3.87 4.85 -2.25
C TYR A 84 -3.64 6.33 -1.99
N PRO A 85 -4.11 6.85 -0.84
CA PRO A 85 -4.00 8.27 -0.54
C PRO A 85 -2.56 8.79 -0.61
N GLY A 86 -1.56 8.02 -0.17
CA GLY A 86 -0.15 8.43 -0.22
C GLY A 86 0.36 8.66 -1.65
N ILE A 87 -0.06 7.83 -2.61
CA ILE A 87 0.26 7.98 -4.04
C ILE A 87 -0.37 9.25 -4.62
N ILE A 88 -1.65 9.47 -4.33
CA ILE A 88 -2.41 10.64 -4.80
C ILE A 88 -1.79 11.92 -4.25
N LEU A 89 -1.48 11.92 -2.95
CA LEU A 89 -0.91 13.08 -2.27
C LEU A 89 0.49 13.41 -2.77
N ALA A 90 1.35 12.40 -2.95
CA ALA A 90 2.69 12.60 -3.50
C ALA A 90 2.64 13.18 -4.92
N ALA A 91 1.80 12.63 -5.79
CA ALA A 91 1.61 13.12 -7.15
C ALA A 91 1.10 14.58 -7.16
N ALA A 92 0.15 14.92 -6.28
CA ALA A 92 -0.38 16.28 -6.15
C ALA A 92 0.67 17.29 -5.66
N ILE A 93 1.49 16.93 -4.67
CA ILE A 93 2.56 17.79 -4.13
C ILE A 93 3.64 18.04 -5.18
N LEU A 94 4.03 16.99 -5.91
CA LEU A 94 5.06 17.02 -6.95
C LEU A 94 4.58 17.60 -8.28
N GLY A 95 3.27 17.83 -8.45
CA GLY A 95 2.72 18.36 -9.71
C GLY A 95 2.85 17.41 -10.90
N ILE A 96 2.87 16.09 -10.67
CA ILE A 96 2.97 15.07 -11.72
C ILE A 96 1.73 14.18 -11.76
N SER A 97 1.56 13.44 -12.86
CA SER A 97 0.48 12.46 -12.96
C SER A 97 0.72 11.25 -12.05
N VAL A 98 -0.36 10.69 -11.52
CA VAL A 98 -0.34 9.49 -10.68
C VAL A 98 0.41 8.32 -11.34
N TYR A 99 0.21 8.09 -12.64
CA TYR A 99 0.90 7.02 -13.35
C TYR A 99 2.43 7.22 -13.42
N LYS A 100 2.91 8.47 -13.56
CA LYS A 100 4.36 8.77 -13.57
C LYS A 100 4.97 8.46 -12.21
N PHE A 101 4.28 8.84 -11.14
CA PHE A 101 4.73 8.53 -9.79
C PHE A 101 4.75 7.02 -9.54
N ILE A 102 3.68 6.29 -9.89
CA ILE A 102 3.60 4.83 -9.78
C ILE A 102 4.72 4.13 -10.56
N ALA A 103 4.99 4.59 -11.79
CA ALA A 103 6.07 4.03 -12.61
C ALA A 103 7.44 4.15 -11.94
N ALA A 104 7.68 5.24 -11.20
CA ALA A 104 8.91 5.41 -10.43
C ALA A 104 9.01 4.45 -9.23
N GLN A 105 7.87 4.00 -8.68
CA GLN A 105 7.84 3.09 -7.52
C GLN A 105 7.89 1.60 -7.90
N LEU A 106 7.85 1.26 -9.19
CA LEU A 106 7.86 -0.13 -9.66
C LEU A 106 9.02 -0.97 -9.09
N PRO A 107 10.27 -0.46 -9.02
CA PRO A 107 11.37 -1.20 -8.42
C PRO A 107 11.11 -1.58 -6.96
N LEU A 108 10.52 -0.68 -6.18
CA LEU A 108 10.19 -0.91 -4.77
C LEU A 108 9.07 -1.93 -4.61
N PHE A 109 8.05 -1.86 -5.47
CA PHE A 109 6.98 -2.85 -5.49
C PHE A 109 7.52 -4.25 -5.76
N LEU A 110 8.34 -4.40 -6.81
CA LEU A 110 8.95 -5.67 -7.17
C LEU A 110 9.86 -6.18 -6.03
N ALA A 111 10.66 -5.30 -5.44
CA ALA A 111 11.48 -5.62 -4.28
C ALA A 111 10.63 -6.11 -3.10
N SER A 112 9.48 -5.49 -2.84
CA SER A 112 8.58 -5.87 -1.74
C SER A 112 7.95 -7.25 -1.94
N VAL A 113 7.61 -7.60 -3.20
CA VAL A 113 7.12 -8.93 -3.57
C VAL A 113 8.21 -9.97 -3.34
N VAL A 114 9.42 -9.71 -3.87
CA VAL A 114 10.57 -10.59 -3.71
C VAL A 114 10.93 -10.78 -2.24
N ALA A 115 10.95 -9.70 -1.45
CA ALA A 115 11.20 -9.74 -0.02
C ALA A 115 10.17 -10.61 0.73
N GLY A 116 8.88 -10.46 0.42
CA GLY A 116 7.83 -11.28 1.02
C GLY A 116 7.99 -12.77 0.72
N VAL A 117 8.40 -13.11 -0.50
CA VAL A 117 8.67 -14.49 -0.91
C VAL A 117 9.94 -15.03 -0.21
N LEU A 118 11.03 -14.28 -0.22
CA LEU A 118 12.32 -14.71 0.32
C LEU A 118 12.30 -14.84 1.85
N PHE A 119 11.78 -13.84 2.56
CA PHE A 119 11.83 -13.80 4.02
C PHE A 119 10.61 -14.43 4.68
N GLY A 120 9.47 -14.50 3.98
CA GLY A 120 8.24 -15.13 4.44
C GLY A 120 8.08 -16.57 3.96
N LEU A 121 7.84 -16.73 2.66
CA LEU A 121 7.37 -18.00 2.10
C LEU A 121 8.47 -19.07 2.00
N ARG A 122 9.72 -18.67 1.77
CA ARG A 122 10.85 -19.63 1.67
C ARG A 122 11.11 -20.34 3.00
N LYS A 123 10.92 -19.64 4.14
CA LYS A 123 11.01 -20.24 5.49
C LYS A 123 9.98 -21.35 5.70
N LEU A 124 8.80 -21.26 5.08
CA LEU A 124 7.76 -22.29 5.17
C LEU A 124 8.12 -23.60 4.45
N SER A 125 9.10 -23.60 3.54
CA SER A 125 9.51 -24.84 2.86
C SER A 125 10.29 -25.80 3.76
N LEU A 126 10.81 -25.31 4.89
CA LEU A 126 11.59 -26.07 5.86
C LEU A 126 10.72 -26.79 6.90
N GLU A 127 9.47 -26.35 7.11
CA GLU A 127 8.53 -27.00 8.03
C GLU A 127 7.83 -28.17 7.34
N LYS A 128 8.04 -29.40 7.86
CA LYS A 128 7.46 -30.65 7.35
C LYS A 128 5.93 -30.57 7.32
N TYR A 129 5.37 -30.64 6.11
CA TYR A 129 3.93 -30.71 5.90
C TYR A 129 3.43 -32.16 5.97
N THR A 130 2.49 -32.44 6.86
CA THR A 130 1.61 -33.62 6.78
C THR A 130 0.51 -33.31 5.78
N SER A 131 0.52 -34.01 4.65
CA SER A 131 -0.42 -33.90 3.54
C SER A 131 -1.89 -34.02 3.99
N CYS A 132 -2.66 -32.92 3.91
CA CYS A 132 -4.12 -33.02 3.85
C CYS A 132 -4.55 -33.28 2.40
N ALA A 133 -5.41 -34.27 2.23
CA ALA A 133 -5.88 -34.81 0.96
C ALA A 133 -6.42 -33.73 0.00
N GLN A 134 -6.06 -33.89 -1.27
CA GLN A 134 -6.56 -33.14 -2.40
C GLN A 134 -7.95 -33.66 -2.81
N GLU A 135 -8.97 -32.82 -2.78
CA GLU A 135 -10.18 -33.03 -3.60
C GLU A 135 -10.15 -32.04 -4.77
N ASP A 136 -9.93 -32.56 -5.97
CA ASP A 136 -10.03 -31.81 -7.22
C ASP A 136 -11.51 -31.49 -7.51
N ASN A 137 -11.93 -30.24 -7.27
CA ASN A 137 -13.25 -29.79 -7.64
C ASN A 137 -13.19 -28.77 -8.80
N PRO A 138 -13.74 -29.08 -10.00
CA PRO A 138 -13.78 -28.17 -11.16
C PRO A 138 -14.57 -26.86 -10.92
N ARG A 139 -15.15 -26.68 -9.72
CA ARG A 139 -15.79 -25.43 -9.25
C ARG A 139 -14.80 -24.30 -8.90
N SER A 140 -13.49 -24.53 -8.84
CA SER A 140 -12.49 -23.53 -8.41
C SER A 140 -12.31 -22.36 -9.40
N ILE A 141 -12.17 -22.64 -10.71
CA ILE A 141 -11.98 -21.60 -11.75
C ILE A 141 -13.20 -20.67 -11.83
N ARG A 142 -14.41 -21.24 -11.84
CA ARG A 142 -15.67 -20.47 -11.90
C ARG A 142 -15.80 -19.49 -10.74
N ARG A 143 -15.29 -19.85 -9.56
CA ARG A 143 -15.36 -19.00 -8.36
C ARG A 143 -14.21 -17.98 -8.29
N PHE A 144 -13.04 -18.23 -8.88
CA PHE A 144 -12.02 -17.21 -9.15
C PHE A 144 -12.54 -16.12 -10.10
N PHE A 145 -13.18 -16.53 -11.20
CA PHE A 145 -13.88 -15.58 -12.09
C PHE A 145 -14.97 -14.81 -11.35
N ALA A 146 -15.72 -15.44 -10.44
CA ALA A 146 -16.70 -14.74 -9.60
C ALA A 146 -16.06 -13.69 -8.68
N LEU A 147 -14.85 -13.95 -8.15
CA LEU A 147 -14.08 -12.98 -7.37
C LEU A 147 -13.60 -11.79 -8.20
N LEU A 148 -13.03 -12.04 -9.38
CA LEU A 148 -12.67 -10.98 -10.32
C LEU A 148 -13.88 -10.13 -10.69
N MET A 149 -15.04 -10.75 -10.91
CA MET A 149 -16.32 -10.05 -11.11
C MET A 149 -16.83 -9.29 -9.87
N ASN A 150 -16.34 -9.60 -8.67
CA ASN A 150 -16.65 -8.81 -7.49
C ASN A 150 -15.71 -7.61 -7.35
N ILE A 151 -14.45 -7.75 -7.74
CA ILE A 151 -13.40 -6.70 -7.62
C ILE A 151 -13.30 -5.85 -8.90
N TRP A 152 -14.06 -6.16 -9.95
CA TRP A 152 -13.99 -5.49 -11.26
C TRP A 152 -13.95 -3.95 -11.20
N PRO A 153 -14.70 -3.24 -10.32
CA PRO A 153 -14.63 -1.79 -10.37
C PRO A 153 -13.31 -1.26 -9.80
N VAL A 154 -12.63 -2.01 -8.92
CA VAL A 154 -11.27 -1.63 -8.49
C VAL A 154 -10.29 -1.87 -9.64
N LEU A 155 -10.39 -3.05 -10.29
CA LEU A 155 -9.54 -3.40 -11.44
C LEU A 155 -9.75 -2.44 -12.61
N GLY A 156 -10.98 -1.97 -12.83
CA GLY A 156 -11.32 -1.02 -13.88
C GLY A 156 -10.66 0.34 -13.68
N ILE A 157 -10.61 0.86 -12.44
CA ILE A 157 -9.89 2.10 -12.14
C ILE A 157 -8.41 1.94 -12.45
N VAL A 158 -7.80 0.84 -12.00
CA VAL A 158 -6.39 0.55 -12.24
C VAL A 158 -6.10 0.47 -13.74
N PHE A 159 -6.96 -0.22 -14.49
CA PHE A 159 -6.83 -0.34 -15.94
C PHE A 159 -6.92 1.02 -16.64
N LEU A 160 -7.88 1.87 -16.29
CA LEU A 160 -8.02 3.21 -16.88
C LEU A 160 -6.84 4.13 -16.55
N VAL A 161 -6.35 4.10 -15.30
CA VAL A 161 -5.25 4.98 -14.86
C VAL A 161 -3.90 4.52 -15.40
N LEU A 162 -3.62 3.21 -15.44
CA LEU A 162 -2.30 2.71 -15.83
C LEU A 162 -2.17 2.45 -17.34
N ILE A 163 -3.22 1.96 -17.99
CA ILE A 163 -3.18 1.58 -19.42
C ILE A 163 -3.62 2.76 -20.29
N PHE A 164 -4.78 3.35 -19.99
CA PHE A 164 -5.29 4.50 -20.73
C PHE A 164 -4.73 5.84 -20.25
N LYS A 165 -3.94 5.84 -19.16
CA LYS A 165 -3.32 7.04 -18.58
C LYS A 165 -4.33 8.15 -18.27
N LEU A 166 -5.59 7.77 -18.00
CA LEU A 166 -6.64 8.72 -17.67
C LEU A 166 -6.42 9.29 -16.27
N ASP A 167 -6.91 10.51 -16.07
CA ASP A 167 -6.95 11.11 -14.75
C ASP A 167 -7.74 10.23 -13.77
N ILE A 168 -7.31 10.21 -12.50
CA ILE A 168 -7.92 9.35 -11.49
C ILE A 168 -9.36 9.76 -11.17
N VAL A 169 -9.66 11.06 -11.19
CA VAL A 169 -11.01 11.58 -10.95
C VAL A 169 -11.93 11.14 -12.08
N LEU A 170 -11.47 11.27 -13.34
CA LEU A 170 -12.22 10.80 -14.49
C LEU A 170 -12.43 9.28 -14.46
N SER A 171 -11.39 8.52 -14.12
CA SER A 171 -11.44 7.06 -14.00
C SER A 171 -12.42 6.62 -12.92
N LEU A 172 -12.40 7.27 -11.75
CA LEU A 172 -13.34 7.04 -10.66
C LEU A 172 -14.77 7.37 -11.08
N PHE A 173 -14.99 8.50 -11.74
CA PHE A 173 -16.31 8.93 -12.22
C PHE A 173 -16.92 7.91 -13.18
N LEU A 174 -16.17 7.51 -14.21
CA LEU A 174 -16.62 6.52 -15.20
C LEU A 174 -16.98 5.18 -14.56
N ILE A 175 -16.12 4.68 -13.66
CA ILE A 175 -16.34 3.39 -13.00
C ILE A 175 -17.52 3.45 -12.02
N VAL A 176 -17.67 4.54 -11.28
CA VAL A 176 -18.79 4.71 -10.36
C VAL A 176 -20.10 4.76 -11.15
N ILE A 177 -20.17 5.54 -12.23
CA ILE A 177 -21.33 5.58 -13.12
C ILE A 177 -21.67 4.20 -13.66
N PHE A 178 -20.68 3.49 -14.21
CA PHE A 178 -20.88 2.17 -14.76
C PHE A 178 -21.32 1.16 -13.68
N ALA A 179 -20.79 1.24 -12.46
CA ALA A 179 -21.20 0.41 -11.34
C ALA A 179 -22.64 0.69 -10.87
N ILE A 180 -23.09 1.94 -10.95
CA ILE A 180 -24.48 2.33 -10.63
C ILE A 180 -25.43 1.78 -11.69
N PHE A 181 -25.12 1.97 -12.98
CA PHE A 181 -25.96 1.50 -14.09
C PHE A 181 -26.10 -0.03 -14.12
N THR A 182 -25.01 -0.75 -13.82
CA THR A 182 -25.02 -2.22 -13.82
C THR A 182 -25.70 -2.82 -12.58
N ASN A 183 -26.03 -2.03 -11.55
CA ASN A 183 -26.57 -2.55 -10.29
C ASN A 183 -27.85 -1.81 -9.84
N LYS A 184 -29.02 -2.31 -10.27
CA LYS A 184 -30.35 -1.73 -9.98
C LYS A 184 -30.66 -1.52 -8.48
N LYS A 185 -29.94 -2.21 -7.56
CA LYS A 185 -30.08 -1.99 -6.11
C LYS A 185 -29.37 -0.73 -5.62
N MET A 186 -28.36 -0.24 -6.35
CA MET A 186 -27.61 0.97 -6.03
C MET A 186 -28.32 2.25 -6.46
N THR A 187 -29.04 2.24 -7.59
CA THR A 187 -29.80 3.41 -8.07
C THR A 187 -30.83 3.90 -7.06
N LYS A 188 -31.50 2.98 -6.33
CA LYS A 188 -32.44 3.34 -5.26
C LYS A 188 -31.79 3.83 -3.96
N LYS A 189 -30.49 3.60 -3.76
CA LYS A 189 -29.72 3.98 -2.56
C LYS A 189 -28.61 4.98 -2.88
N LEU A 190 -28.71 5.69 -4.00
CA LEU A 190 -27.67 6.59 -4.50
C LEU A 190 -27.34 7.74 -3.53
N PRO A 191 -28.34 8.47 -2.98
CA PRO A 191 -28.05 9.58 -2.07
C PRO A 191 -27.27 9.17 -0.81
N PRO A 192 -27.63 8.10 -0.07
CA PRO A 192 -26.86 7.69 1.10
C PRO A 192 -25.48 7.10 0.74
N ILE A 193 -25.32 6.47 -0.43
CA ILE A 193 -24.01 5.97 -0.90
C ILE A 193 -23.06 7.13 -1.18
N LEU A 194 -23.52 8.18 -1.89
CA LEU A 194 -22.70 9.36 -2.19
C LEU A 194 -22.34 10.11 -0.90
N LYS A 195 -23.32 10.37 -0.03
CA LYS A 195 -23.10 11.09 1.24
C LYS A 195 -22.10 10.39 2.15
N ARG A 196 -22.08 9.05 2.19
CA ARG A 196 -21.12 8.28 2.99
C ARG A 196 -19.79 8.03 2.28
N SER A 197 -19.73 8.09 0.96
CA SER A 197 -18.51 7.90 0.16
C SER A 197 -17.59 9.11 0.14
N PHE A 198 -18.09 10.27 0.51
CA PHE A 198 -17.31 11.49 0.58
C PHE A 198 -16.55 11.54 1.92
N GLU A 199 -15.31 11.07 1.92
CA GLU A 199 -14.43 11.17 3.09
C GLU A 199 -13.85 12.59 3.18
N TRP A 200 -14.63 13.50 3.80
CA TRP A 200 -14.22 14.88 4.07
C TRP A 200 -12.84 15.00 4.70
N ARG A 201 -12.43 13.99 5.49
CA ARG A 201 -11.11 13.93 6.12
C ARG A 201 -9.96 13.90 5.10
N ILE A 202 -10.08 13.14 4.01
CA ILE A 202 -9.03 13.05 2.98
C ILE A 202 -8.95 14.36 2.20
N ILE A 203 -10.09 14.95 1.86
CA ILE A 203 -10.14 16.21 1.11
C ILE A 203 -9.57 17.35 1.95
N PHE A 204 -10.00 17.44 3.21
CA PHE A 204 -9.45 18.42 4.15
C PHE A 204 -7.95 18.23 4.32
N LEU A 205 -7.49 16.97 4.47
CA LEU A 205 -6.06 16.66 4.56
C LEU A 205 -5.27 17.11 3.33
N ILE A 206 -5.75 16.81 2.12
CA ILE A 206 -5.10 17.26 0.87
C ILE A 206 -5.03 18.80 0.86
N PHE A 207 -6.14 19.47 1.16
CA PHE A 207 -6.19 20.93 1.18
C PHE A 207 -5.25 21.52 2.24
N SER A 208 -5.22 20.97 3.46
CA SER A 208 -4.30 21.37 4.53
C SER A 208 -2.85 21.20 4.14
N VAL A 209 -2.51 20.09 3.48
CA VAL A 209 -1.14 19.82 3.00
C VAL A 209 -0.74 20.79 1.89
N LEU A 210 -1.65 21.12 0.97
CA LEU A 210 -1.37 22.12 -0.07
C LEU A 210 -1.23 23.54 0.51
N ILE A 211 -2.03 23.89 1.52
CA ILE A 211 -1.83 25.14 2.27
C ILE A 211 -0.47 25.12 2.96
N PHE A 212 -0.12 24.03 3.65
CA PHE A 212 1.17 23.89 4.31
C PHE A 212 2.34 24.05 3.32
N LYS A 213 2.28 23.37 2.17
CA LYS A 213 3.22 23.58 1.06
C LYS A 213 3.31 25.06 0.69
N LYS A 214 2.18 25.73 0.50
CA LYS A 214 2.17 27.14 0.11
C LYS A 214 2.73 28.07 1.19
N MET A 215 2.47 27.78 2.46
CA MET A 215 3.07 28.50 3.58
C MET A 215 4.59 28.36 3.58
N LEU A 216 5.13 27.16 3.32
CA LEU A 216 6.57 26.96 3.19
C LEU A 216 7.16 27.78 2.03
N GLU A 217 6.52 27.75 0.85
CA GLU A 217 6.93 28.56 -0.30
C GLU A 217 6.94 30.07 0.04
N MET A 218 5.85 30.58 0.61
CA MET A 218 5.69 32.00 0.93
C MET A 218 6.59 32.47 2.08
N SER A 219 6.93 31.59 3.02
CA SER A 219 7.88 31.90 4.09
C SER A 219 9.30 32.14 3.59
N GLY A 220 9.60 31.73 2.34
CA GLY A 220 10.93 31.80 1.77
C GLY A 220 11.93 30.81 2.39
N ILE A 221 11.49 29.85 3.21
CA ILE A 221 12.39 28.87 3.84
C ILE A 221 12.95 27.84 2.85
N LEU A 222 12.16 27.49 1.82
CA LEU A 222 12.46 26.40 0.89
C LEU A 222 13.84 26.53 0.20
N PRO A 223 14.26 27.70 -0.33
CA PRO A 223 15.59 27.87 -0.91
C PRO A 223 16.75 27.70 0.08
N PHE A 224 16.52 27.90 1.38
CA PHE A 224 17.57 27.76 2.41
C PHE A 224 17.78 26.32 2.87
N ILE A 225 16.78 25.44 2.71
CA ILE A 225 16.82 24.05 3.17
C ILE A 225 18.05 23.29 2.63
N PRO A 226 18.35 23.28 1.32
CA PRO A 226 19.55 22.62 0.81
C PRO A 226 20.84 23.21 1.38
N GLY A 227 20.87 24.54 1.58
CA GLY A 227 22.01 25.26 2.16
C GLY A 227 22.31 24.85 3.61
N ILE A 228 21.27 24.66 4.43
CA ILE A 228 21.40 24.17 5.81
C ILE A 228 22.02 22.78 5.82
N PHE A 229 21.53 21.85 4.99
CA PHE A 229 22.08 20.50 4.94
C PHE A 229 23.52 20.47 4.45
N LYS A 230 23.84 21.29 3.44
CA LYS A 230 25.21 21.44 2.94
C LYS A 230 26.14 22.01 4.01
N TRP A 231 25.69 23.00 4.77
CA TRP A 231 26.46 23.58 5.88
C TRP A 231 26.71 22.55 7.00
N LEU A 232 25.70 21.75 7.32
CA LEU A 232 25.80 20.62 8.26
C LEU A 232 26.57 19.40 7.71
N ARG A 233 27.03 19.46 6.45
CA ARG A 233 27.68 18.34 5.73
C ARG A 233 26.84 17.06 5.70
N ILE A 234 25.51 17.21 5.69
CA ILE A 234 24.57 16.09 5.56
C ILE A 234 24.38 15.78 4.07
N PRO A 235 24.68 14.55 3.63
CA PRO A 235 24.43 14.15 2.25
C PRO A 235 22.94 14.21 1.89
N GLU A 236 22.60 14.68 0.69
CA GLU A 236 21.20 14.80 0.22
C GLU A 236 20.43 13.48 0.33
N ILE A 237 21.11 12.36 0.07
CA ILE A 237 20.56 11.01 0.17
C ILE A 237 20.04 10.70 1.58
N PHE A 238 20.72 11.18 2.62
CA PHE A 238 20.30 11.02 4.01
C PHE A 238 19.02 11.81 4.26
N THR A 239 18.97 13.06 3.82
CA THR A 239 17.81 13.92 3.99
C THR A 239 16.57 13.35 3.30
N LEU A 240 16.73 12.89 2.05
CA LEU A 240 15.66 12.32 1.25
C LEU A 240 15.04 11.09 1.91
N PHE A 241 15.86 10.18 2.45
CA PHE A 241 15.37 8.94 3.04
C PHE A 241 14.94 9.10 4.51
N PHE A 242 15.79 9.71 5.35
CA PHE A 242 15.59 9.68 6.80
C PHE A 242 14.52 10.65 7.30
N ILE A 243 14.28 11.79 6.63
CA ILE A 243 13.19 12.69 7.04
C ILE A 243 11.82 11.99 6.92
N PRO A 244 11.45 11.42 5.75
CA PRO A 244 10.22 10.63 5.63
C PRO A 244 10.21 9.42 6.58
N PHE A 245 11.35 8.74 6.76
CA PHE A 245 11.46 7.60 7.66
C PHE A 245 11.10 7.96 9.10
N LEU A 246 11.64 9.06 9.64
CA LEU A 246 11.35 9.50 10.99
C LEU A 246 9.88 9.88 11.16
N ILE A 247 9.34 10.66 10.22
CA ILE A 247 7.92 11.05 10.23
C ILE A 247 7.01 9.81 10.14
N GLY A 248 7.36 8.84 9.28
CA GLY A 248 6.64 7.57 9.16
C GLY A 248 6.70 6.74 10.42
N THR A 249 7.87 6.67 11.07
CA THR A 249 8.05 5.93 12.32
C THR A 249 7.22 6.51 13.44
N ILE A 250 7.19 7.84 13.58
CA ILE A 250 6.43 8.54 14.63
C ILE A 250 4.93 8.47 14.36
N SER A 251 4.50 8.67 13.11
CA SER A 251 3.07 8.74 12.78
C SER A 251 2.41 7.37 12.57
N GLY A 252 3.16 6.39 12.05
CA GLY A 252 2.61 5.10 11.60
C GLY A 252 1.66 5.23 10.40
N LEU A 253 1.59 6.40 9.73
CA LEU A 253 0.60 6.71 8.71
C LEU A 253 1.24 7.22 7.41
N SER A 254 1.05 6.49 6.31
CA SER A 254 1.50 6.86 4.96
C SER A 254 1.16 8.30 4.58
N MET A 255 -0.06 8.74 4.86
CA MET A 255 -0.53 10.09 4.53
C MET A 255 0.18 11.21 5.30
N ALA A 256 0.46 10.99 6.59
CA ALA A 256 1.18 11.97 7.40
C ALA A 256 2.63 12.09 6.91
N THR A 257 3.25 10.95 6.59
CA THR A 257 4.60 10.92 6.02
C THR A 257 4.70 11.70 4.74
N VAL A 258 3.85 11.42 3.75
CA VAL A 258 3.89 12.11 2.47
C VAL A 258 3.51 13.58 2.64
N GLY A 259 2.44 13.87 3.39
CA GLY A 259 1.93 15.24 3.54
C GLY A 259 2.87 16.20 4.27
N ILE A 260 3.73 15.69 5.16
CA ILE A 260 4.70 16.51 5.88
C ILE A 260 6.06 16.49 5.17
N ALA A 261 6.56 15.32 4.78
CA ALA A 261 7.93 15.20 4.28
C ALA A 261 8.09 15.73 2.85
N PHE A 262 7.15 15.45 1.95
CA PHE A 262 7.32 15.82 0.54
C PHE A 262 7.40 17.33 0.32
N PRO A 263 6.56 18.18 0.95
CA PRO A 263 6.67 19.63 0.80
C PRO A 263 8.03 20.17 1.28
N VAL A 264 8.60 19.59 2.33
CA VAL A 264 9.91 19.96 2.87
C VAL A 264 11.04 19.51 1.94
N LEU A 265 10.88 18.38 1.26
CA LEU A 265 11.87 17.82 0.33
C LEU A 265 11.76 18.35 -1.10
N LEU A 266 10.73 19.13 -1.43
CA LEU A 266 10.53 19.71 -2.77
C LEU A 266 11.78 20.40 -3.34
N PRO A 267 12.56 21.19 -2.57
CA PRO A 267 13.77 21.85 -3.09
C PRO A 267 14.85 20.86 -3.53
N LEU A 268 14.88 19.67 -2.94
CA LEU A 268 15.83 18.60 -3.28
C LEU A 268 15.31 17.74 -4.45
N ILE A 269 14.01 17.46 -4.46
CA ILE A 269 13.38 16.66 -5.50
C ILE A 269 13.26 17.45 -6.81
N GLY A 270 13.04 18.77 -6.74
CA GLY A 270 12.81 19.66 -7.86
C GLY A 270 11.33 20.01 -8.04
N GLU A 271 11.02 21.31 -8.13
CA GLU A 271 9.62 21.79 -8.22
C GLU A 271 9.03 21.70 -9.63
N ASN A 272 9.78 22.13 -10.66
CA ASN A 272 9.29 22.16 -12.05
C ASN A 272 9.62 20.88 -12.83
N SER A 273 10.66 20.16 -12.42
CA SER A 273 11.12 18.92 -13.05
C SER A 273 11.55 17.92 -11.97
N PRO A 274 10.59 17.36 -11.21
CA PRO A 274 10.91 16.50 -10.08
C PRO A 274 11.71 15.27 -10.53
N ASN A 275 12.85 15.05 -9.89
CA ASN A 275 13.65 13.85 -10.05
C ASN A 275 12.90 12.66 -9.43
N LEU A 276 12.37 11.80 -10.30
CA LEU A 276 11.56 10.65 -9.90
C LEU A 276 12.33 9.66 -9.03
N THR A 277 13.65 9.55 -9.16
CA THR A 277 14.46 8.69 -8.30
C THR A 277 14.56 9.26 -6.89
N TYR A 278 14.65 10.58 -6.74
CA TYR A 278 14.69 11.24 -5.43
C TYR A 278 13.33 11.10 -4.74
N ALA A 279 12.25 11.28 -5.49
CA ALA A 279 10.90 11.06 -5.01
C ALA A 279 10.66 9.59 -4.61
N MET A 280 11.19 8.63 -5.36
CA MET A 280 11.16 7.19 -5.04
C MET A 280 11.94 6.89 -3.75
N LEU A 281 13.14 7.44 -3.59
CA LEU A 281 13.94 7.26 -2.36
C LEU A 281 13.23 7.85 -1.13
N ALA A 282 12.64 9.04 -1.26
CA ALA A 282 11.86 9.65 -0.20
C ALA A 282 10.61 8.84 0.15
N PHE A 283 9.93 8.30 -0.86
CA PHE A 283 8.80 7.41 -0.66
C PHE A 283 9.22 6.12 0.06
N ALA A 284 10.33 5.50 -0.36
CA ALA A 284 10.89 4.31 0.29
C ALA A 284 11.14 4.55 1.78
N GLY A 285 11.86 5.62 2.13
CA GLY A 285 12.11 5.98 3.54
C GLY A 285 10.82 6.13 4.33
N GLY A 286 9.81 6.78 3.73
CA GLY A 286 8.51 6.95 4.36
C GLY A 286 7.77 5.62 4.60
N VAL A 287 7.77 4.74 3.61
CA VAL A 287 7.20 3.39 3.71
C VAL A 287 7.87 2.57 4.78
N SER A 288 9.20 2.54 4.78
CA SER A 288 10.00 1.82 5.76
C SER A 288 9.75 2.33 7.17
N GLY A 289 9.63 3.65 7.35
CA GLY A 289 9.32 4.26 8.63
C GLY A 289 7.97 3.81 9.18
N TYR A 290 6.88 3.92 8.41
CA TYR A 290 5.57 3.52 8.94
C TYR A 290 5.40 2.01 9.02
N LEU A 291 6.09 1.20 8.19
CA LEU A 291 6.03 -0.26 8.29
C LEU A 291 6.72 -0.79 9.56
N LEU A 292 7.75 -0.09 10.03
CA LEU A 292 8.46 -0.43 11.27
C LEU A 292 7.88 0.28 12.50
N SER A 293 6.90 1.17 12.31
CA SER A 293 6.32 1.96 13.40
C SER A 293 5.53 1.08 14.37
N PRO A 294 5.77 1.21 15.70
CA PRO A 294 4.93 0.57 16.71
C PRO A 294 3.52 1.16 16.79
N PHE A 295 3.29 2.34 16.18
CA PHE A 295 1.98 2.98 16.10
C PHE A 295 1.18 2.56 14.87
N HIS A 296 1.79 1.76 13.99
CA HIS A 296 1.12 1.34 12.78
C HIS A 296 -0.02 0.35 13.10
N LEU A 297 -1.25 0.82 12.89
CA LEU A 297 -2.46 0.12 13.32
C LEU A 297 -2.55 -1.32 12.81
N CYS A 298 -2.16 -1.57 11.56
CA CYS A 298 -2.25 -2.90 10.96
C CYS A 298 -1.29 -3.90 11.59
N LEU A 299 -0.15 -3.44 12.11
CA LEU A 299 0.83 -4.27 12.82
C LEU A 299 0.28 -4.63 14.20
N VAL A 300 -0.13 -3.61 14.98
CA VAL A 300 -0.64 -3.76 16.34
C VAL A 300 -1.87 -4.67 16.40
N VAL A 301 -2.86 -4.44 15.53
CA VAL A 301 -4.09 -5.26 15.52
C VAL A 301 -3.80 -6.70 15.07
N SER A 302 -2.85 -6.90 14.16
CA SER A 302 -2.47 -8.25 13.73
C SER A 302 -1.72 -8.98 14.84
N THR A 303 -0.79 -8.34 15.54
CA THR A 303 -0.09 -8.94 16.68
C THR A 303 -1.05 -9.32 17.79
N ALA A 304 -2.05 -8.46 18.07
CA ALA A 304 -3.07 -8.73 19.07
C ALA A 304 -3.99 -9.89 18.66
N TYR A 305 -4.45 -9.91 17.39
CA TYR A 305 -5.33 -10.94 16.88
C TYR A 305 -4.70 -12.35 16.93
N PHE A 306 -3.48 -12.47 16.41
CA PHE A 306 -2.77 -13.75 16.37
C PHE A 306 -2.12 -14.13 17.71
N LYS A 307 -2.12 -13.22 18.70
CA LYS A 307 -1.41 -13.37 19.98
C LYS A 307 0.09 -13.59 19.77
N ALA A 308 0.67 -12.91 18.79
CA ALA A 308 2.09 -13.01 18.45
C ALA A 308 2.95 -12.05 19.29
N SER A 309 4.21 -12.40 19.52
CA SER A 309 5.17 -11.48 20.13
C SER A 309 5.48 -10.32 19.17
N PHE A 310 5.18 -9.08 19.59
CA PHE A 310 5.46 -7.88 18.79
C PHE A 310 6.93 -7.81 18.37
N ARG A 311 7.86 -8.03 19.30
CA ARG A 311 9.31 -8.00 19.05
C ARG A 311 9.71 -8.98 17.95
N LYS A 312 9.26 -10.23 18.03
CA LYS A 312 9.61 -11.26 17.03
C LYS A 312 9.03 -10.92 15.66
N VAL A 313 7.80 -10.40 15.61
CA VAL A 313 7.19 -9.96 14.34
C VAL A 313 7.97 -8.78 13.77
N TRP A 314 8.36 -7.81 14.60
CA TRP A 314 9.16 -6.66 14.18
C TRP A 314 10.52 -7.10 13.61
N GLU A 315 11.20 -8.07 14.26
CA GLU A 315 12.43 -8.70 13.77
C GLU A 315 12.21 -9.44 12.43
N MET A 316 11.02 -9.99 12.19
CA MET A 316 10.67 -10.57 10.89
C MET A 316 10.39 -9.51 9.81
N VAL A 317 9.87 -8.34 10.18
CA VAL A 317 9.53 -7.23 9.26
C VAL A 317 10.75 -6.40 8.88
N ILE A 318 11.72 -6.21 9.79
CA ILE A 318 12.89 -5.37 9.49
C ILE A 318 13.75 -5.90 8.35
N LEU A 319 13.94 -7.22 8.25
CA LEU A 319 14.73 -7.83 7.17
C LEU A 319 14.18 -7.52 5.77
N PRO A 320 12.88 -7.76 5.47
CA PRO A 320 12.33 -7.42 4.17
C PRO A 320 12.22 -5.90 3.94
N VAL A 321 12.06 -5.07 4.97
CA VAL A 321 12.16 -3.61 4.83
C VAL A 321 13.55 -3.20 4.38
N LEU A 322 14.60 -3.67 5.07
CA LEU A 322 15.99 -3.39 4.71
C LEU A 322 16.34 -3.87 3.29
N PHE A 323 15.74 -4.98 2.84
CA PHE A 323 15.90 -5.44 1.46
C PHE A 323 15.30 -4.45 0.45
N VAL A 324 14.09 -3.94 0.70
CA VAL A 324 13.45 -2.92 -0.16
C VAL A 324 14.25 -1.62 -0.15
N ASP A 325 14.72 -1.19 1.03
CA ASP A 325 15.57 0.00 1.16
C ASP A 325 16.87 -0.15 0.38
N SER A 326 17.52 -1.31 0.48
CA SER A 326 18.75 -1.60 -0.28
C SER A 326 18.53 -1.47 -1.78
N VAL A 327 17.40 -1.97 -2.30
CA VAL A 327 17.04 -1.79 -3.72
C VAL A 327 16.81 -0.31 -4.04
N ALA A 328 16.15 0.46 -3.16
CA ALA A 328 15.95 1.90 -3.35
C ALA A 328 17.29 2.64 -3.46
N PHE A 329 18.24 2.35 -2.56
CA PHE A 329 19.59 2.93 -2.59
C PHE A 329 20.35 2.50 -3.85
N ILE A 330 20.29 1.23 -4.25
CA ILE A 330 20.95 0.75 -5.49
C ILE A 330 20.41 1.49 -6.71
N VAL A 331 19.09 1.61 -6.86
CA VAL A 331 18.47 2.34 -7.96
C VAL A 331 18.86 3.83 -7.93
N PHE A 332 18.92 4.44 -6.74
CA PHE A 332 19.42 5.79 -6.57
C PHE A 332 20.86 5.93 -7.10
N TYR A 333 21.79 5.11 -6.62
CA TYR A 333 23.19 5.18 -7.06
C TYR A 333 23.34 4.93 -8.56
N LEU A 334 22.68 3.91 -9.12
CA LEU A 334 22.71 3.63 -10.56
C LEU A 334 22.19 4.79 -11.39
N SER A 335 21.21 5.55 -10.88
CA SER A 335 20.68 6.72 -11.60
C SER A 335 21.65 7.90 -11.66
N GLN A 336 22.62 7.98 -10.76
CA GLN A 336 23.67 9.01 -10.75
C GLN A 336 24.75 8.75 -11.80
N PHE A 337 24.94 7.49 -12.21
CA PHE A 337 25.93 7.08 -13.22
C PHE A 337 25.39 7.12 -14.66
N LYS A 338 24.35 7.91 -14.94
CA LYS A 338 23.91 8.11 -16.33
C LYS A 338 24.99 8.87 -17.10
N TRP A 339 25.64 8.13 -18.01
CA TRP A 339 26.60 8.59 -19.02
C TRP A 339 25.97 9.57 -20.02
#